data_AF-A0A7W4J6X6-F1
#
_entry.id   AF-A0A7W4J6X6-F1
#
_cell.length_a   1.000
_cell.length_b   1.000
_cell.length_c   1.000
_cell.angle_alpha   90.00
_cell.angle_beta   90.00
_cell.angle_gamma   90.00
#
_symmetry.space_group_name_H-M   'P 1'
#
loop_
_entity.id
_entity.type
_entity.pdbx_description
1 polymer ?
#
loop_
_entity_poly.entity_id
_entity_poly.type
_entity_poly.pdbx_seq_one_letter_code
_entity_poly.pdbx_strand_id
1 'polypeptide(L)'
;MNASITPITMPKFGLAMTEGKLAGWMVRPGSRVKAGDDLADIETSKITNAYESPAAGILRQVASDGETLPVGALIGVLAEDDVSDADIDAFIARFAAEFATDEADGQEAAPAEPTVIDVKGRALRVLDLGHGDAPPILLIHGFGGDLTNWMFNHAALADGRRVVAFDLPGHGGSAKDVGDGSPAFFAGVAIDLLDHLGIGKAHLVAHSLGGAVALALAWQAPDRVASLALIAPAGLGPEINMDFINGFITADRQKTIQPVLGYLVHDKSLIGRKMADDILRYKRLDGAVSALMQIAATCFPDGRQADDLRPVLERGGIRALILWGEDDEILPVRQSGGLPPAVTIDILPGVGHMPQMERAADINRTIGTFVAQ
;
A
#
# COMPACT_ATOMS: atom_id res chain seq x y z
N MET A 1 19.02 -7.33 25.49
CA MET A 1 18.34 -8.17 24.49
C MET A 1 16.87 -7.98 24.75
N ASN A 2 16.14 -7.30 23.86
CA ASN A 2 14.70 -7.09 24.07
C ASN A 2 14.02 -8.44 23.81
N ALA A 3 13.51 -9.05 24.87
CA ALA A 3 12.65 -10.22 24.81
C ALA A 3 11.54 -10.00 23.76
N SER A 4 11.45 -10.87 22.76
CA SER A 4 10.45 -10.75 21.70
C SER A 4 9.19 -11.52 22.10
N ILE A 5 8.14 -10.79 22.49
CA ILE A 5 6.78 -11.34 22.65
C ILE A 5 6.02 -11.02 21.37
N THR A 6 5.54 -12.05 20.67
CA THR A 6 4.72 -11.92 19.46
C THR A 6 3.26 -12.16 19.79
N PRO A 7 2.36 -11.18 19.57
CA PRO A 7 0.93 -11.40 19.77
C PRO A 7 0.35 -12.31 18.69
N ILE A 8 -0.54 -13.21 19.09
CA ILE A 8 -1.40 -14.00 18.20
C ILE A 8 -2.81 -13.45 18.37
N THR A 9 -3.32 -12.79 17.33
CA THR A 9 -4.61 -12.09 17.36
C THR A 9 -5.63 -12.78 16.46
N MET A 10 -6.91 -12.61 16.74
CA MET A 10 -8.00 -13.15 15.93
C MET A 10 -7.84 -12.67 14.48
N PRO A 11 -7.59 -13.58 13.51
CA PRO A 11 -7.19 -13.19 12.16
C PRO A 11 -8.38 -12.70 11.34
N LYS A 12 -8.10 -11.91 10.30
CA LYS A 12 -9.11 -11.44 9.34
C LYS A 12 -9.02 -12.23 8.02
N PHE A 13 -9.92 -13.20 7.83
CA PHE A 13 -9.97 -13.99 6.58
C PHE A 13 -10.85 -13.38 5.48
N GLY A 14 -11.59 -12.31 5.77
CA GLY A 14 -12.41 -11.63 4.77
C GLY A 14 -12.71 -10.16 5.11
N LEU A 15 -12.93 -9.34 4.09
CA LEU A 15 -13.12 -7.89 4.23
C LEU A 15 -14.25 -7.50 5.20
N ALA A 16 -15.34 -8.29 5.20
CA ALA A 16 -16.53 -8.07 6.03
C ALA A 16 -16.52 -8.83 7.37
N MET A 17 -15.42 -9.51 7.73
CA MET A 17 -15.30 -10.22 9.00
C MET A 17 -15.01 -9.20 10.12
N THR A 18 -15.88 -9.17 11.12
CA THR A 18 -15.74 -8.34 12.34
C THR A 18 -15.34 -9.19 13.54
N GLU A 19 -15.72 -10.47 13.56
CA GLU A 19 -15.40 -11.43 14.63
C GLU A 19 -15.12 -12.82 14.05
N GLY A 20 -14.43 -13.64 14.84
CA GLY A 20 -14.19 -15.05 14.57
C GLY A 20 -14.35 -15.87 15.83
N LYS A 21 -14.69 -17.15 15.67
CA LYS A 21 -14.78 -18.10 16.78
C LYS A 21 -13.56 -18.99 16.77
N LEU A 22 -12.85 -19.04 17.90
CA LEU A 22 -11.79 -19.99 18.13
C LEU A 22 -12.42 -21.38 18.31
N ALA A 23 -12.48 -22.18 17.25
CA ALA A 23 -13.15 -23.49 17.29
C ALA A 23 -12.38 -24.49 18.15
N GLY A 24 -11.05 -24.37 18.17
CA GLY A 24 -10.21 -25.07 19.13
C GLY A 24 -8.72 -24.88 18.87
N TRP A 25 -7.92 -24.94 19.93
CA TRP A 25 -6.46 -25.00 19.82
C TRP A 25 -5.99 -26.38 19.34
N MET A 26 -5.11 -26.38 18.34
CA MET A 26 -4.42 -27.60 17.88
C MET A 26 -3.15 -27.89 18.69
N VAL A 27 -2.60 -26.86 19.33
CA VAL A 27 -1.35 -26.93 20.11
C VAL A 27 -1.64 -26.64 21.58
N ARG A 28 -1.03 -27.40 22.51
CA ARG A 28 -1.23 -27.20 23.96
C ARG A 28 -0.48 -25.97 24.48
N PRO A 29 -0.98 -25.29 25.54
CA PRO A 29 -0.22 -24.24 26.22
C PRO A 29 1.17 -24.74 26.66
N GLY A 30 2.18 -23.88 26.53
CA GLY A 30 3.58 -24.17 26.86
C GLY A 30 4.32 -24.96 25.77
N SER A 31 3.67 -25.30 24.66
CA SER A 31 4.34 -26.00 23.56
C SER A 31 5.18 -25.02 22.74
N ARG A 32 6.35 -25.48 22.29
CA ARG A 32 7.18 -24.77 21.33
C ARG A 32 6.68 -25.04 19.91
N VAL A 33 6.47 -23.97 19.14
CA VAL A 33 6.00 -23.98 17.75
C VAL A 33 6.99 -23.25 16.84
N LYS A 34 6.89 -23.50 15.54
CA LYS A 34 7.64 -22.81 14.48
C LYS A 34 6.67 -22.02 13.59
N ALA A 35 7.20 -21.07 12.83
CA ALA A 35 6.41 -20.40 11.80
C ALA A 35 5.88 -21.42 10.78
N GLY A 36 4.59 -21.32 10.45
CA GLY A 36 3.87 -22.24 9.57
C GLY A 36 3.24 -23.45 10.27
N ASP A 37 3.46 -23.66 11.58
CA ASP A 37 2.77 -24.72 12.32
C ASP A 37 1.30 -24.32 12.58
N ASP A 38 0.35 -25.22 12.39
CA ASP A 38 -1.08 -24.98 12.70
C ASP A 38 -1.28 -24.80 14.22
N LEU A 39 -1.76 -23.63 14.63
CA LEU A 39 -1.97 -23.28 16.05
C LEU A 39 -3.38 -23.60 16.51
N ALA A 40 -4.38 -23.25 15.71
CA ALA A 40 -5.79 -23.32 16.08
C ALA A 40 -6.70 -23.33 14.85
N ASP A 41 -7.93 -23.80 15.02
CA ASP A 41 -9.00 -23.63 14.05
C ASP A 41 -9.81 -22.36 14.36
N ILE A 42 -9.99 -21.51 13.34
CA ILE A 42 -10.82 -20.32 13.42
C ILE A 42 -12.05 -20.51 12.52
N GLU A 43 -13.21 -20.54 13.15
CA GLU A 43 -14.52 -20.62 12.52
C GLU A 43 -15.05 -19.20 12.26
N THR A 44 -15.53 -18.98 11.04
CA THR A 44 -16.20 -17.74 10.62
C THR A 44 -17.61 -18.07 10.12
N SER A 45 -18.40 -17.05 9.80
CA SER A 45 -19.73 -17.24 9.19
C SER A 45 -19.71 -17.91 7.80
N LYS A 46 -18.53 -18.09 7.19
CA LYS A 46 -18.38 -18.64 5.83
C LYS A 46 -17.57 -19.93 5.76
N ILE A 47 -16.49 -20.00 6.53
CA ILE A 47 -15.49 -21.09 6.47
C ILE A 47 -14.85 -21.31 7.84
N THR A 48 -14.29 -22.51 8.05
CA THR A 48 -13.35 -22.82 9.13
C THR A 48 -11.98 -23.03 8.52
N ASN A 49 -10.98 -22.31 9.02
CA ASN A 49 -9.60 -22.38 8.53
C ASN A 49 -8.63 -22.58 9.70
N ALA A 50 -7.56 -23.34 9.45
CA ALA A 50 -6.42 -23.40 10.35
C ALA A 50 -5.69 -22.05 10.36
N TYR A 51 -5.29 -21.61 11.55
CA TYR A 51 -4.42 -20.47 11.76
C TYR A 51 -2.99 -20.96 11.96
N GLU A 52 -2.16 -20.75 10.95
CA GLU A 52 -0.72 -21.00 10.99
C GLU A 52 0.04 -19.97 11.83
N SER A 53 1.01 -20.44 12.60
CA SER A 53 1.87 -19.61 13.42
C SER A 53 2.68 -18.63 12.57
N PRO A 54 2.67 -17.32 12.85
CA PRO A 54 3.47 -16.35 12.12
C PRO A 54 4.96 -16.36 12.50
N ALA A 55 5.31 -16.95 13.65
CA ALA A 55 6.66 -16.95 14.21
C ALA A 55 6.96 -18.25 14.98
N ALA A 56 8.21 -18.43 15.38
CA ALA A 56 8.59 -19.46 16.35
C ALA A 56 8.47 -18.92 17.78
N GLY A 57 8.22 -19.79 18.74
CA GLY A 57 8.17 -19.43 20.16
C GLY A 57 7.41 -20.46 21.01
N ILE A 58 7.27 -20.16 22.30
CA ILE A 58 6.42 -20.92 23.22
C ILE A 58 5.04 -20.28 23.26
N LEU A 59 4.03 -21.09 22.95
CA LEU A 59 2.63 -20.65 22.96
C LEU A 59 2.09 -20.52 24.37
N ARG A 60 1.61 -19.33 24.72
CA ARG A 60 0.71 -19.13 25.84
C ARG A 60 -0.66 -18.72 25.31
N GLN A 61 -1.66 -19.55 25.62
CA GLN A 61 -3.04 -19.30 25.21
C GLN A 61 -3.67 -18.28 26.14
N VAL A 62 -4.47 -17.37 25.57
CA VAL A 62 -5.22 -16.34 26.29
C VAL A 62 -6.72 -16.60 26.15
N ALA A 63 -7.17 -16.89 24.93
CA ALA A 63 -8.56 -17.24 24.63
C ALA A 63 -8.84 -18.74 24.83
N SER A 64 -10.09 -19.06 25.19
CA SER A 64 -10.56 -20.42 25.41
C SER A 64 -11.21 -21.01 24.15
N ASP A 65 -11.19 -22.34 24.03
CA ASP A 65 -11.92 -23.04 22.97
C ASP A 65 -13.41 -22.69 23.00
N GLY A 66 -13.98 -22.40 21.83
CA GLY A 66 -15.37 -22.02 21.62
C GLY A 66 -15.66 -20.52 21.81
N GLU A 67 -14.66 -19.72 22.18
CA GLU A 67 -14.81 -18.28 22.39
C GLU A 67 -14.90 -17.52 21.05
N THR A 68 -15.89 -16.64 20.93
CA THR A 68 -16.02 -15.70 19.80
C THR A 68 -15.42 -14.37 20.20
N LEU A 69 -14.47 -13.90 19.41
CA LEU A 69 -13.70 -12.69 19.68
C LEU A 69 -13.69 -11.78 18.44
N PRO A 70 -13.67 -10.45 18.62
CA PRO A 70 -13.53 -9.53 17.51
C PRO A 70 -12.18 -9.71 16.82
N VAL A 71 -12.13 -9.39 15.52
CA VAL A 71 -10.89 -9.41 14.74
C VAL A 71 -9.87 -8.47 15.40
N GLY A 72 -8.64 -8.95 15.57
CA GLY A 72 -7.59 -8.21 16.26
C GLY A 72 -7.50 -8.45 17.77
N ALA A 73 -8.53 -9.06 18.40
CA ALA A 73 -8.45 -9.45 19.80
C ALA A 73 -7.33 -10.46 20.04
N LEU A 74 -6.65 -10.35 21.18
CA LEU A 74 -5.56 -11.25 21.54
C LEU A 74 -6.10 -12.64 21.89
N ILE A 75 -5.69 -13.65 21.12
CA ILE A 75 -6.05 -15.05 21.40
C ILE A 75 -4.89 -15.82 22.05
N GLY A 76 -3.64 -15.41 21.80
CA GLY A 76 -2.47 -16.03 22.42
C GLY A 76 -1.23 -15.17 22.26
N VAL A 77 -0.11 -15.63 22.81
CA VAL A 77 1.21 -15.01 22.62
C VAL A 77 2.26 -16.07 22.40
N LEU A 78 3.27 -15.74 21.59
CA LEU A 78 4.51 -16.51 21.45
C LEU A 78 5.64 -15.75 22.13
N ALA A 79 6.37 -16.41 23.01
CA ALA A 79 7.54 -15.84 23.69
C ALA A 79 8.71 -16.82 23.67
N GLU A 80 9.94 -16.30 23.75
CA GLU A 80 11.13 -17.13 23.91
C GLU A 80 11.32 -17.62 25.36
N ASP A 81 12.20 -18.61 25.56
CA ASP A 81 12.45 -19.23 26.87
C ASP A 81 12.93 -18.25 27.95
N ASP A 82 13.53 -17.13 27.54
CA ASP A 82 14.13 -16.13 28.43
C ASP A 82 13.15 -15.03 28.87
N VAL A 83 11.90 -15.06 28.38
CA VAL A 83 10.85 -14.11 28.76
C VAL A 83 10.14 -14.61 30.03
N SER A 84 10.06 -13.76 31.05
CA SER A 84 9.40 -14.13 32.30
C SER A 84 7.87 -14.15 32.17
N ASP A 85 7.19 -15.01 32.94
CA ASP A 85 5.73 -15.02 33.02
C ASP A 85 5.15 -13.65 33.40
N ALA A 86 5.86 -12.90 34.23
CA ALA A 86 5.47 -11.55 34.65
C ALA A 86 5.52 -10.54 33.49
N ASP A 87 6.49 -10.66 32.59
CA ASP A 87 6.56 -9.82 31.39
C ASP A 87 5.48 -10.19 30.38
N ILE A 88 5.16 -11.48 30.26
CA ILE A 88 4.05 -11.96 29.43
C ILE A 88 2.71 -11.48 29.99
N ASP A 89 2.51 -11.57 31.31
CA ASP A 89 1.30 -11.07 31.98
C ASP A 89 1.15 -9.56 31.81
N ALA A 90 2.23 -8.80 31.97
CA ALA A 90 2.23 -7.36 31.76
C ALA A 90 1.92 -7.01 30.30
N PHE A 91 2.43 -7.79 29.33
CA PHE A 91 2.11 -7.62 27.92
C PHE A 91 0.64 -7.89 27.62
N ILE A 92 0.09 -9.01 28.12
CA ILE A 92 -1.33 -9.36 27.94
C ILE A 92 -2.23 -8.29 28.57
N ALA A 93 -1.91 -7.84 29.79
CA ALA A 93 -2.67 -6.81 30.49
C ALA A 93 -2.64 -5.45 29.75
N ARG A 94 -1.47 -5.07 29.21
CA ARG A 94 -1.35 -3.85 28.40
C ARG A 94 -2.14 -3.96 27.09
N PHE A 95 -2.00 -5.07 26.37
CA PHE A 95 -2.72 -5.30 25.11
C PHE A 95 -4.24 -5.28 25.33
N ALA A 96 -4.72 -5.95 26.40
CA ALA A 96 -6.14 -5.95 26.73
C ALA A 96 -6.65 -4.55 27.14
N ALA A 97 -5.83 -3.76 27.84
CA ALA A 97 -6.18 -2.39 28.19
C ALA A 97 -6.25 -1.46 26.96
N GLU A 98 -5.27 -1.56 26.05
CA GLU A 98 -5.24 -0.82 24.77
C GLU A 98 -6.43 -1.21 23.88
N PHE A 99 -6.70 -2.51 23.74
CA PHE A 99 -7.84 -3.02 22.97
C PHE A 99 -9.19 -2.62 23.58
N ALA A 100 -9.32 -2.64 24.91
CA ALA A 100 -10.54 -2.21 25.60
C ALA A 100 -10.75 -0.69 25.54
N THR A 101 -9.67 0.12 25.49
CA THR A 101 -9.80 1.56 25.23
C THR A 101 -10.27 1.85 23.80
N ASP A 102 -9.79 1.07 22.83
CA ASP A 102 -10.24 1.16 21.43
C ASP A 102 -11.73 0.76 21.28
N GLU A 103 -12.22 -0.21 22.08
CA GLU A 103 -13.66 -0.58 22.13
C GLU A 103 -14.53 0.42 22.93
N ALA A 104 -14.04 0.96 24.05
CA ALA A 104 -14.81 1.81 24.95
C ALA A 104 -15.02 3.25 24.45
N ASP A 105 -14.15 3.75 23.57
CA ASP A 105 -14.35 5.03 22.87
C ASP A 105 -15.44 4.96 21.78
N GLY A 106 -16.17 3.84 21.67
CA GLY A 106 -17.40 3.76 20.87
C GLY A 106 -17.19 4.04 19.38
N GLN A 107 -15.95 3.86 18.91
CA GLN A 107 -15.58 3.84 17.51
C GLN A 107 -14.73 2.60 17.28
N GLU A 108 -15.39 1.45 17.19
CA GLU A 108 -15.13 0.64 16.00
C GLU A 108 -15.39 1.56 14.81
N ALA A 109 -14.36 2.28 14.37
CA ALA A 109 -14.34 2.79 13.03
C ALA A 109 -14.48 1.54 12.16
N ALA A 110 -15.67 1.35 11.58
CA ALA A 110 -15.82 0.53 10.39
C ALA A 110 -14.56 0.78 9.54
N PRO A 111 -13.87 -0.28 9.06
CA PRO A 111 -12.54 -0.16 8.47
C PRO A 111 -12.57 1.05 7.55
N ALA A 112 -11.77 2.08 7.88
CA ALA A 112 -12.01 3.41 7.36
C ALA A 112 -12.20 3.31 5.84
N GLU A 113 -13.41 3.67 5.40
CA GLU A 113 -13.76 3.51 4.01
C GLU A 113 -13.25 4.74 3.24
N PRO A 114 -12.85 4.56 1.98
CA PRO A 114 -12.53 5.69 1.14
C PRO A 114 -13.72 6.65 1.03
N THR A 115 -13.49 7.92 1.33
CA THR A 115 -14.50 8.98 1.21
C THR A 115 -14.23 9.82 -0.03
N VAL A 116 -15.26 10.49 -0.55
CA VAL A 116 -15.09 11.49 -1.61
C VAL A 116 -15.21 12.87 -0.99
N ILE A 117 -14.16 13.68 -1.14
CA ILE A 117 -14.08 15.05 -0.63
C ILE A 117 -13.99 16.05 -1.77
N ASP A 118 -14.46 17.27 -1.57
CA ASP A 118 -14.28 18.36 -2.53
C ASP A 118 -13.01 19.16 -2.21
N VAL A 119 -12.07 19.15 -3.15
CA VAL A 119 -10.81 19.90 -3.08
C VAL A 119 -10.80 20.93 -4.20
N LYS A 120 -11.09 22.19 -3.84
CA LYS A 120 -11.19 23.33 -4.78
C LYS A 120 -12.15 23.07 -5.96
N GLY A 121 -13.32 22.50 -5.69
CA GLY A 121 -14.33 22.18 -6.71
C GLY A 121 -14.06 20.88 -7.46
N ARG A 122 -13.11 20.07 -7.00
CA ARG A 122 -12.78 18.76 -7.56
C ARG A 122 -13.07 17.65 -6.55
N ALA A 123 -13.95 16.73 -6.92
CA ALA A 123 -14.20 15.53 -6.15
C ALA A 123 -12.97 14.59 -6.19
N LEU A 124 -12.36 14.33 -5.05
CA LEU A 124 -11.26 13.38 -4.89
C LEU A 124 -11.68 12.26 -3.94
N ARG A 125 -11.49 11.00 -4.36
CA ARG A 125 -11.65 9.84 -3.49
C ARG A 125 -10.36 9.65 -2.69
N VAL A 126 -10.47 9.64 -1.37
CA VAL A 126 -9.36 9.65 -0.42
C VAL A 126 -9.60 8.61 0.66
N LEU A 127 -8.53 7.92 1.07
CA LEU A 127 -8.47 7.13 2.28
C LEU A 127 -7.38 7.73 3.18
N ASP A 128 -7.73 8.04 4.41
CA ASP A 128 -6.84 8.68 5.39
C ASP A 128 -6.81 7.80 6.63
N LEU A 129 -5.63 7.23 6.92
CA LEU A 129 -5.43 6.28 8.01
C LEU A 129 -4.33 6.77 8.94
N GLY A 130 -4.41 6.35 10.20
CA GLY A 130 -3.39 6.62 11.21
C GLY A 130 -3.42 8.07 11.70
N HIS A 131 -2.61 8.32 12.72
CA HIS A 131 -2.47 9.62 13.38
C HIS A 131 -1.03 9.80 13.86
N GLY A 132 -0.68 11.01 14.28
CA GLY A 132 0.63 11.33 14.86
C GLY A 132 1.24 12.60 14.30
N ASP A 133 2.26 13.11 15.00
CA ASP A 133 2.90 14.40 14.71
C ASP A 133 4.07 14.30 13.71
N ALA A 134 4.51 13.07 13.39
CA ALA A 134 5.51 12.85 12.35
C ALA A 134 4.96 13.31 10.99
N PRO A 135 5.80 13.83 10.08
CA PRO A 135 5.36 14.20 8.74
C PRO A 135 4.58 13.04 8.08
N PRO A 136 3.35 13.25 7.60
CA PRO A 136 2.52 12.20 7.05
C PRO A 136 3.11 11.63 5.76
N ILE A 137 2.58 10.49 5.32
CA ILE A 137 2.87 9.91 4.01
C ILE A 137 1.71 10.22 3.06
N LEU A 138 2.00 10.66 1.84
CA LEU A 138 1.06 10.70 0.73
C LEU A 138 1.36 9.57 -0.26
N LEU A 139 0.41 8.67 -0.48
CA LEU A 139 0.47 7.55 -1.40
C LEU A 139 -0.11 7.95 -2.77
N ILE A 140 0.68 7.84 -3.84
CA ILE A 140 0.30 8.30 -5.20
C ILE A 140 0.41 7.13 -6.20
N HIS A 141 -0.74 6.63 -6.66
CA HIS A 141 -0.78 5.48 -7.57
C HIS A 141 -0.39 5.82 -9.03
N GLY A 142 -0.20 4.79 -9.85
CA GLY A 142 0.16 4.90 -11.27
C GLY A 142 -1.01 4.96 -12.24
N PHE A 143 -0.70 4.97 -13.55
CA PHE A 143 -1.68 5.00 -14.63
C PHE A 143 -2.63 3.80 -14.57
N GLY A 144 -3.94 4.04 -14.69
CA GLY A 144 -4.97 3.00 -14.63
C GLY A 144 -5.21 2.39 -13.24
N GLY A 145 -4.42 2.78 -12.23
CA GLY A 145 -4.59 2.34 -10.84
C GLY A 145 -5.60 3.19 -10.06
N ASP A 146 -5.71 2.89 -8.77
CA ASP A 146 -6.43 3.69 -7.78
C ASP A 146 -5.80 3.48 -6.39
N LEU A 147 -6.39 4.03 -5.32
CA LEU A 147 -5.91 3.89 -3.95
C LEU A 147 -5.83 2.44 -3.47
N THR A 148 -6.52 1.49 -4.12
CA THR A 148 -6.47 0.06 -3.75
C THR A 148 -5.16 -0.60 -4.17
N ASN A 149 -4.36 0.05 -5.03
CA ASN A 149 -2.97 -0.36 -5.29
C ASN A 149 -2.12 -0.41 -4.01
N TRP A 150 -2.56 0.25 -2.94
CA TRP A 150 -1.89 0.33 -1.65
C TRP A 150 -2.50 -0.59 -0.58
N MET A 151 -3.40 -1.52 -0.95
CA MET A 151 -4.16 -2.31 0.03
C MET A 151 -3.29 -3.12 1.01
N PHE A 152 -2.08 -3.51 0.62
CA PHE A 152 -1.13 -4.23 1.49
C PHE A 152 -0.13 -3.30 2.19
N ASN A 153 -0.16 -2.00 1.89
CA ASN A 153 0.84 -1.03 2.33
C ASN A 153 0.25 0.00 3.30
N HIS A 154 -0.97 0.47 3.01
CA HIS A 154 -1.55 1.63 3.68
C HIS A 154 -1.65 1.45 5.19
N ALA A 155 -2.30 0.38 5.65
CA ALA A 155 -2.44 0.11 7.09
C ALA A 155 -1.08 -0.13 7.78
N ALA A 156 -0.18 -0.87 7.13
CA ALA A 156 1.14 -1.16 7.68
C ALA A 156 2.02 0.09 7.82
N LEU A 157 1.90 1.05 6.89
CA LEU A 157 2.60 2.33 6.95
C LEU A 157 1.92 3.33 7.90
N ALA A 158 0.64 3.12 8.20
CA ALA A 158 -0.16 3.97 9.10
C ALA A 158 0.06 3.65 10.59
N ASP A 159 0.80 2.60 10.90
CA ASP A 159 1.19 2.25 12.26
C ASP A 159 2.15 3.32 12.82
N GLY A 160 1.60 4.22 13.65
CA GLY A 160 2.31 5.33 14.27
C GLY A 160 2.49 6.59 13.40
N ARG A 161 1.81 6.70 12.25
CA ARG A 161 1.88 7.88 11.38
C ARG A 161 0.62 8.04 10.53
N ARG A 162 0.21 9.28 10.26
CA ARG A 162 -0.86 9.56 9.30
C ARG A 162 -0.41 9.23 7.86
N VAL A 163 -1.23 8.49 7.13
CA VAL A 163 -1.00 8.08 5.74
C VAL A 163 -2.25 8.36 4.92
N VAL A 164 -2.09 9.13 3.86
CA VAL A 164 -3.18 9.52 2.96
C VAL A 164 -2.95 8.85 1.61
N ALA A 165 -3.93 8.08 1.13
CA ALA A 165 -4.00 7.59 -0.25
C ALA A 165 -5.16 8.28 -0.96
N PHE A 166 -5.00 8.57 -2.25
CA PHE A 166 -6.09 9.16 -3.02
C PHE A 166 -6.06 8.68 -4.47
N ASP A 167 -7.23 8.76 -5.11
CA ASP A 167 -7.37 8.50 -6.54
C ASP A 167 -6.98 9.78 -7.29
N LEU A 168 -5.99 9.72 -8.18
CA LEU A 168 -5.68 10.79 -9.11
C LEU A 168 -6.93 11.13 -9.96
N PRO A 169 -7.12 12.39 -10.39
CA PRO A 169 -8.16 12.71 -11.35
C PRO A 169 -8.03 11.83 -12.61
N GLY A 170 -9.18 11.45 -13.19
CA GLY A 170 -9.26 10.47 -14.26
C GLY A 170 -9.30 9.01 -13.79
N HIS A 171 -8.94 8.74 -12.54
CA HIS A 171 -8.82 7.39 -11.99
C HIS A 171 -9.86 7.10 -10.90
N GLY A 172 -9.98 5.83 -10.54
CA GLY A 172 -10.82 5.32 -9.45
C GLY A 172 -12.17 6.04 -9.29
N GLY A 173 -12.48 6.48 -8.08
CA GLY A 173 -13.69 7.24 -7.73
C GLY A 173 -13.56 8.76 -7.83
N SER A 174 -12.38 9.30 -8.19
CA SER A 174 -12.17 10.74 -8.34
C SER A 174 -12.82 11.31 -9.61
N ALA A 175 -12.94 12.64 -9.67
CA ALA A 175 -13.41 13.37 -10.84
C ALA A 175 -12.62 12.98 -12.11
N LYS A 176 -13.28 13.03 -13.27
CA LYS A 176 -12.68 12.63 -14.56
C LYS A 176 -12.11 13.79 -15.39
N ASP A 177 -12.20 15.02 -14.87
CA ASP A 177 -11.46 16.15 -15.42
C ASP A 177 -9.99 16.07 -14.99
N VAL A 178 -9.12 15.91 -15.99
CA VAL A 178 -7.67 15.74 -15.82
C VAL A 178 -6.88 16.99 -16.21
N GLY A 179 -7.53 18.13 -16.45
CA GLY A 179 -6.83 19.34 -16.89
C GLY A 179 -6.16 19.12 -18.24
N ASP A 180 -4.82 19.21 -18.28
CA ASP A 180 -4.02 18.85 -19.46
C ASP A 180 -3.52 17.38 -19.43
N GLY A 181 -3.74 16.66 -18.33
CA GLY A 181 -3.31 15.27 -18.13
C GLY A 181 -1.83 15.11 -17.77
N SER A 182 -1.10 16.19 -17.49
CA SER A 182 0.34 16.16 -17.20
C SER A 182 0.66 15.78 -15.75
N PRO A 183 1.86 15.23 -15.47
CA PRO A 183 2.34 15.06 -14.10
C PRO A 183 2.38 16.38 -13.31
N ALA A 184 2.64 17.50 -13.99
CA ALA A 184 2.64 18.82 -13.39
C ALA A 184 1.24 19.25 -12.90
N PHE A 185 0.18 18.97 -13.67
CA PHE A 185 -1.19 19.20 -13.24
C PHE A 185 -1.55 18.34 -12.01
N PHE A 186 -1.21 17.05 -12.04
CA PHE A 186 -1.48 16.15 -10.92
C PHE A 186 -0.70 16.52 -9.65
N ALA A 187 0.52 17.05 -9.80
CA ALA A 187 1.28 17.59 -8.69
C ALA A 187 0.55 18.77 -8.02
N GLY A 188 -0.03 19.68 -8.82
CA GLY A 188 -0.89 20.75 -8.32
C GLY A 188 -2.10 20.23 -7.54
N VAL A 189 -2.76 19.19 -8.05
CA VAL A 189 -3.89 18.54 -7.35
C VAL A 189 -3.45 17.91 -6.03
N ALA A 190 -2.29 17.26 -5.99
CA ALA A 190 -1.74 16.70 -4.76
C ALA A 190 -1.40 17.80 -3.74
N ILE A 191 -0.85 18.94 -4.18
CA ILE A 191 -0.61 20.12 -3.33
C ILE A 191 -1.94 20.66 -2.78
N ASP A 192 -2.97 20.78 -3.61
CA ASP A 192 -4.30 21.23 -3.18
C ASP A 192 -4.92 20.29 -2.14
N LEU A 193 -4.72 18.98 -2.30
CA LEU A 193 -5.16 17.97 -1.32
C LEU A 193 -4.41 18.14 0.01
N LEU A 194 -3.08 18.29 -0.03
CA LEU A 194 -2.28 18.54 1.17
C LEU A 194 -2.74 19.81 1.90
N ASP A 195 -3.03 20.89 1.16
CA ASP A 195 -3.56 22.14 1.73
C ASP A 195 -4.94 21.92 2.38
N HIS A 196 -5.85 21.21 1.70
CA HIS A 196 -7.18 20.90 2.22
C HIS A 196 -7.10 20.09 3.53
N LEU A 197 -6.16 19.17 3.63
CA LEU A 197 -5.95 18.32 4.81
C LEU A 197 -5.10 18.97 5.91
N GLY A 198 -4.66 20.23 5.72
CA GLY A 198 -3.80 20.95 6.66
C GLY A 198 -2.37 20.41 6.76
N ILE A 199 -1.90 19.71 5.74
CA ILE A 199 -0.58 19.05 5.73
C ILE A 199 0.45 19.99 5.11
N GLY A 200 1.30 20.58 5.95
CA GLY A 200 2.38 21.47 5.50
C GLY A 200 3.51 20.74 4.75
N LYS A 201 3.88 19.52 5.16
CA LYS A 201 4.98 18.76 4.57
C LYS A 201 4.71 17.26 4.68
N ALA A 202 5.01 16.47 3.64
CA ALA A 202 4.75 15.02 3.62
C ALA A 202 5.90 14.24 2.98
N HIS A 203 6.08 12.98 3.39
CA HIS A 203 6.82 12.00 2.60
C HIS A 203 5.94 11.55 1.43
N LEU A 204 6.50 11.52 0.21
CA LEU A 204 5.76 11.03 -0.95
C LEU A 204 6.20 9.60 -1.25
N VAL A 205 5.24 8.67 -1.22
CA VAL A 205 5.44 7.29 -1.67
C VAL A 205 4.62 7.13 -2.95
N ALA A 206 5.27 6.84 -4.06
CA ALA A 206 4.62 6.97 -5.35
C ALA A 206 5.03 5.88 -6.33
N HIS A 207 4.06 5.35 -7.08
CA HIS A 207 4.24 4.24 -8.00
C HIS A 207 4.07 4.67 -9.46
N SER A 208 4.98 4.26 -10.35
CA SER A 208 4.81 4.42 -11.81
C SER A 208 4.58 5.88 -12.22
N LEU A 209 3.47 6.19 -12.91
CA LEU A 209 3.05 7.57 -13.21
C LEU A 209 3.01 8.45 -11.95
N GLY A 210 2.57 7.91 -10.80
CA GLY A 210 2.61 8.62 -9.53
C GLY A 210 4.03 9.05 -9.14
N GLY A 211 5.06 8.31 -9.54
CA GLY A 211 6.45 8.70 -9.37
C GLY A 211 6.80 9.99 -10.13
N ALA A 212 6.33 10.12 -11.38
CA ALA A 212 6.47 11.37 -12.13
C ALA A 212 5.70 12.52 -11.47
N VAL A 213 4.50 12.24 -10.94
CA VAL A 213 3.72 13.24 -10.18
C VAL A 213 4.47 13.69 -8.92
N ALA A 214 5.06 12.78 -8.16
CA ALA A 214 5.84 13.10 -6.96
C ALA A 214 7.10 13.91 -7.28
N LEU A 215 7.81 13.58 -8.37
CA LEU A 215 8.96 14.33 -8.85
C LEU A 215 8.55 15.74 -9.33
N ALA A 216 7.44 15.85 -10.06
CA ALA A 216 6.89 17.15 -10.48
C ALA A 216 6.46 18.01 -9.26
N LEU A 217 5.89 17.39 -8.22
CA LEU A 217 5.56 18.07 -6.96
C LEU A 217 6.82 18.57 -6.27
N ALA A 218 7.85 17.74 -6.16
CA ALA A 218 9.14 18.14 -5.60
C ALA A 218 9.81 19.27 -6.40
N TRP A 219 9.59 19.34 -7.71
CA TRP A 219 10.06 20.45 -8.54
C TRP A 219 9.30 21.75 -8.28
N GLN A 220 7.97 21.68 -8.21
CA GLN A 220 7.09 22.85 -8.04
C GLN A 220 7.11 23.41 -6.61
N ALA A 221 7.18 22.53 -5.61
CA ALA A 221 7.01 22.87 -4.20
C ALA A 221 7.94 22.02 -3.30
N PRO A 222 9.28 22.15 -3.44
CA PRO A 222 10.24 21.32 -2.71
C PRO A 222 10.08 21.38 -1.18
N ASP A 223 9.67 22.52 -0.63
CA ASP A 223 9.46 22.70 0.81
C ASP A 223 8.31 21.84 1.37
N ARG A 224 7.41 21.36 0.50
CA ARG A 224 6.29 20.47 0.85
C ARG A 224 6.71 18.99 0.92
N VAL A 225 7.93 18.65 0.51
CA VAL A 225 8.41 17.26 0.40
C VAL A 225 9.44 16.96 1.49
N ALA A 226 9.12 16.00 2.36
CA ALA A 226 10.03 15.48 3.38
C ALA A 226 11.04 14.49 2.78
N SER A 227 10.56 13.54 1.98
CA SER A 227 11.38 12.62 1.18
C SER A 227 10.57 12.03 0.02
N LEU A 228 11.26 11.37 -0.90
CA LEU A 228 10.68 10.65 -2.03
C LEU A 228 10.99 9.15 -1.90
N ALA A 229 9.97 8.31 -1.84
CA ALA A 229 10.08 6.86 -2.01
C ALA A 229 9.35 6.46 -3.29
N LEU A 230 10.11 6.18 -4.34
CA LEU A 230 9.60 6.00 -5.69
C LEU A 230 9.65 4.53 -6.07
N ILE A 231 8.52 3.95 -6.44
CA ILE A 231 8.38 2.54 -6.78
C ILE A 231 8.16 2.41 -8.29
N ALA A 232 9.11 1.80 -8.99
CA ALA A 232 9.13 1.70 -10.45
C ALA A 232 8.68 3.01 -11.15
N PRO A 233 9.33 4.16 -10.89
CA PRO A 233 8.79 5.46 -11.28
C PRO A 233 8.93 5.78 -12.77
N ALA A 234 7.93 6.46 -13.32
CA ALA A 234 8.03 7.19 -14.58
C ALA A 234 8.88 8.47 -14.40
N GLY A 235 9.38 9.02 -15.51
CA GLY A 235 10.14 10.27 -15.59
C GLY A 235 11.65 10.12 -15.47
N LEU A 236 12.19 8.90 -15.35
CA LEU A 236 13.64 8.66 -15.24
C LEU A 236 14.31 8.22 -16.55
N GLY A 237 13.52 8.06 -17.60
CA GLY A 237 13.98 7.75 -18.94
C GLY A 237 12.83 7.78 -19.94
N PRO A 238 13.12 7.60 -21.23
CA PRO A 238 12.12 7.82 -22.27
C PRO A 238 11.30 6.57 -22.64
N GLU A 239 11.68 5.39 -22.17
CA GLU A 239 11.11 4.11 -22.58
C GLU A 239 9.90 3.73 -21.72
N ILE A 240 8.84 3.27 -22.37
CA ILE A 240 7.63 2.75 -21.73
C ILE A 240 6.97 1.71 -22.63
N ASN A 241 6.38 0.67 -22.04
CA ASN A 241 5.64 -0.35 -22.77
C ASN A 241 4.25 0.15 -23.18
N MET A 242 4.10 0.51 -24.46
CA MET A 242 2.83 0.96 -25.00
C MET A 242 1.79 -0.16 -25.19
N ASP A 243 2.18 -1.43 -25.18
CA ASP A 243 1.21 -2.53 -25.19
C ASP A 243 0.43 -2.59 -23.87
N PHE A 244 1.08 -2.25 -22.75
CA PHE A 244 0.39 -2.06 -21.48
C PHE A 244 -0.54 -0.84 -21.54
N ILE A 245 -0.04 0.34 -21.93
CA ILE A 245 -0.82 1.58 -21.93
C ILE A 245 -2.04 1.47 -22.86
N ASN A 246 -1.82 1.12 -24.12
CA ASN A 246 -2.88 1.01 -25.12
C ASN A 246 -3.80 -0.17 -24.82
N GLY A 247 -3.25 -1.30 -24.39
CA GLY A 247 -4.02 -2.46 -23.97
C GLY A 247 -4.94 -2.14 -22.80
N PHE A 248 -4.46 -1.38 -21.82
CA PHE A 248 -5.24 -1.00 -20.65
C PHE A 248 -6.37 -0.06 -21.05
N ILE A 249 -6.13 0.92 -21.92
CA ILE A 249 -7.18 1.84 -22.41
C ILE A 249 -8.25 1.09 -23.22
N THR A 250 -7.85 0.18 -24.09
CA THR A 250 -8.74 -0.44 -25.08
C THR A 250 -9.48 -1.66 -24.56
N ALA A 251 -8.93 -2.38 -23.57
CA ALA A 251 -9.59 -3.54 -23.00
C ALA A 251 -10.91 -3.18 -22.28
N ASP A 252 -11.96 -3.96 -22.55
CA ASP A 252 -13.33 -3.70 -22.11
C ASP A 252 -13.99 -4.90 -21.39
N ARG A 253 -13.28 -6.04 -21.37
CA ARG A 253 -13.74 -7.30 -20.79
C ARG A 253 -12.60 -8.09 -20.18
N GLN A 254 -12.95 -9.01 -19.28
CA GLN A 254 -11.99 -9.77 -18.47
C GLN A 254 -10.92 -10.46 -19.33
N LYS A 255 -11.31 -11.08 -20.44
CA LYS A 255 -10.40 -11.80 -21.36
C LYS A 255 -9.35 -10.88 -22.02
N THR A 256 -9.67 -9.61 -22.24
CA THR A 256 -8.74 -8.66 -22.89
C THR A 256 -7.90 -7.90 -21.89
N ILE A 257 -8.42 -7.61 -20.69
CA ILE A 257 -7.66 -6.89 -19.65
C ILE A 257 -6.67 -7.81 -18.90
N GLN A 258 -6.97 -9.10 -18.71
CA GLN A 258 -6.10 -10.00 -17.94
C GLN A 258 -4.65 -10.10 -18.47
N PRO A 259 -4.42 -10.32 -19.78
CA PRO A 259 -3.05 -10.33 -20.32
C PRO A 259 -2.33 -8.99 -20.13
N VAL A 260 -3.06 -7.89 -20.23
CA VAL A 260 -2.51 -6.54 -20.01
C VAL A 260 -2.09 -6.35 -18.56
N LEU A 261 -2.92 -6.75 -17.59
CA LEU A 261 -2.56 -6.72 -16.17
C LEU A 261 -1.38 -7.65 -15.86
N GLY A 262 -1.15 -8.67 -16.69
CA GLY A 262 0.03 -9.53 -16.60
C GLY A 262 1.35 -8.75 -16.66
N TYR A 263 1.42 -7.63 -17.37
CA TYR A 263 2.64 -6.80 -17.42
C TYR A 263 2.98 -6.14 -16.06
N LEU A 264 2.04 -6.09 -15.11
CA LEU A 264 2.24 -5.43 -13.82
C LEU A 264 3.11 -6.22 -12.84
N VAL A 265 3.21 -7.54 -13.00
CA VAL A 265 3.79 -8.44 -11.99
C VAL A 265 4.72 -9.45 -12.63
N HIS A 266 5.72 -9.95 -11.91
CA HIS A 266 6.56 -11.05 -12.37
C HIS A 266 5.73 -12.34 -12.48
N ASP A 267 5.10 -12.76 -11.38
CA ASP A 267 4.26 -13.95 -11.35
C ASP A 267 2.85 -13.66 -11.88
N LYS A 268 2.61 -14.07 -13.12
CA LYS A 268 1.32 -13.84 -13.82
C LYS A 268 0.14 -14.51 -13.13
N SER A 269 0.38 -15.54 -12.30
CA SER A 269 -0.68 -16.23 -11.57
C SER A 269 -1.35 -15.34 -10.51
N LEU A 270 -0.69 -14.25 -10.10
CA LEU A 270 -1.25 -13.24 -9.18
C LEU A 270 -2.44 -12.48 -9.80
N ILE A 271 -2.55 -12.44 -11.13
CA ILE A 271 -3.64 -11.75 -11.83
C ILE A 271 -4.88 -12.65 -11.90
N GLY A 272 -5.72 -12.56 -10.87
CA GLY A 272 -6.98 -13.29 -10.80
C GLY A 272 -8.10 -12.70 -11.66
N ARG A 273 -9.20 -13.46 -11.79
CA ARG A 273 -10.44 -12.98 -12.45
C ARG A 273 -11.06 -11.80 -11.70
N LYS A 274 -11.12 -11.91 -10.38
CA LYS A 274 -11.69 -10.88 -9.51
C LYS A 274 -10.98 -9.53 -9.67
N MET A 275 -9.64 -9.54 -9.67
CA MET A 275 -8.85 -8.32 -9.88
C MET A 275 -9.17 -7.68 -11.24
N ALA A 276 -9.26 -8.48 -12.31
CA ALA A 276 -9.64 -7.98 -13.62
C ALA A 276 -11.06 -7.38 -13.64
N ASP A 277 -12.03 -8.00 -12.97
CA ASP A 277 -13.41 -7.49 -12.87
C ASP A 277 -13.48 -6.18 -12.07
N ASP A 278 -12.72 -6.08 -10.97
CA ASP A 278 -12.64 -4.87 -10.13
C ASP A 278 -12.05 -3.69 -10.94
N ILE A 279 -10.97 -3.91 -11.69
CA ILE A 279 -10.39 -2.90 -12.58
C ILE A 279 -11.38 -2.45 -13.67
N LEU A 280 -12.10 -3.40 -14.29
CA LEU A 280 -13.09 -3.09 -15.31
C LEU A 280 -14.26 -2.25 -14.78
N ARG A 281 -14.64 -2.42 -13.50
CA ARG A 281 -15.72 -1.63 -12.89
C ARG A 281 -15.40 -0.14 -12.92
N TYR A 282 -14.19 0.26 -12.51
CA TYR A 282 -13.78 1.67 -12.52
C TYR A 282 -13.56 2.20 -13.92
N LYS A 283 -13.01 1.37 -14.82
CA LYS A 283 -12.81 1.73 -16.22
C LYS A 283 -14.11 2.02 -16.97
N ARG A 284 -15.24 1.47 -16.52
CA ARG A 284 -16.58 1.69 -17.08
C ARG A 284 -17.29 2.93 -16.54
N LEU A 285 -16.69 3.65 -15.60
CA LEU A 285 -17.26 4.92 -15.14
C LEU A 285 -17.24 5.96 -16.27
N ASP A 286 -18.28 6.77 -16.35
CA ASP A 286 -18.43 7.80 -17.36
C ASP A 286 -17.20 8.73 -17.37
N GLY A 287 -16.61 8.92 -18.55
CA GLY A 287 -15.42 9.77 -18.74
C GLY A 287 -14.08 9.10 -18.38
N ALA A 288 -14.04 7.94 -17.73
CA ALA A 288 -12.80 7.30 -17.30
C ALA A 288 -11.86 6.98 -18.48
N VAL A 289 -12.38 6.35 -19.53
CA VAL A 289 -11.56 6.02 -20.73
C VAL A 289 -11.06 7.28 -21.43
N SER A 290 -11.90 8.32 -21.56
CA SER A 290 -11.48 9.60 -22.17
C SER A 290 -10.37 10.28 -21.36
N ALA A 291 -10.49 10.27 -20.03
CA ALA A 291 -9.47 10.80 -19.14
C ALA A 291 -8.14 10.04 -19.29
N LEU A 292 -8.17 8.71 -19.29
CA LEU A 292 -6.99 7.87 -19.49
C LEU A 292 -6.35 8.09 -20.87
N MET A 293 -7.16 8.26 -21.93
CA MET A 293 -6.65 8.59 -23.26
C MET A 293 -5.93 9.94 -23.26
N GLN A 294 -6.50 10.94 -22.61
CA GLN A 294 -5.87 12.27 -22.52
C GLN A 294 -4.56 12.21 -21.74
N ILE A 295 -4.54 11.53 -20.58
CA ILE A 295 -3.31 11.32 -19.80
C ILE A 295 -2.25 10.61 -20.63
N ALA A 296 -2.61 9.55 -21.34
CA ALA A 296 -1.67 8.81 -22.17
C ALA A 296 -1.13 9.66 -23.34
N ALA A 297 -1.98 10.48 -23.96
CA ALA A 297 -1.56 11.37 -25.04
C ALA A 297 -0.56 12.45 -24.56
N THR A 298 -0.75 12.97 -23.33
CA THR A 298 0.13 13.98 -22.75
C THR A 298 1.41 13.37 -22.19
N CYS A 299 1.32 12.28 -21.43
CA CYS A 299 2.47 11.67 -20.75
C CYS A 299 3.32 10.80 -21.67
N PHE A 300 2.72 10.17 -22.69
CA PHE A 300 3.37 9.18 -23.54
C PHE A 300 3.27 9.46 -25.05
N PRO A 301 3.49 10.72 -25.51
CA PRO A 301 3.43 11.05 -26.92
C PRO A 301 4.45 10.22 -27.70
N ASP A 302 4.05 9.79 -28.90
CA ASP A 302 4.88 8.98 -29.80
C ASP A 302 5.40 7.66 -29.16
N GLY A 303 4.71 7.18 -28.12
CA GLY A 303 5.04 5.94 -27.42
C GLY A 303 6.26 6.05 -26.50
N ARG A 304 6.59 7.27 -26.04
CA ARG A 304 7.73 7.56 -25.17
C ARG A 304 7.31 8.46 -24.04
N GLN A 305 7.95 8.35 -22.89
CA GLN A 305 7.70 9.28 -21.78
C GLN A 305 8.07 10.71 -22.19
N ALA A 306 7.15 11.66 -21.98
CA ALA A 306 7.31 13.06 -22.37
C ALA A 306 8.30 13.82 -21.49
N ASP A 307 8.24 13.58 -20.18
CA ASP A 307 8.99 14.34 -19.18
C ASP A 307 10.34 13.68 -18.84
N ASP A 308 11.39 14.50 -18.75
CA ASP A 308 12.64 14.15 -18.07
C ASP A 308 12.67 14.79 -16.68
N LEU A 309 12.49 13.97 -15.66
CA LEU A 309 12.41 14.39 -14.25
C LEU A 309 13.67 13.99 -13.45
N ARG A 310 14.70 13.46 -14.13
CA ARG A 310 16.02 13.24 -13.51
C ARG A 310 16.63 14.51 -12.90
N PRO A 311 16.47 15.72 -13.48
CA PRO A 311 17.00 16.95 -12.90
C PRO A 311 16.51 17.24 -11.47
N VAL A 312 15.33 16.74 -11.08
CA VAL A 312 14.81 16.86 -9.70
C VAL A 312 15.73 16.14 -8.71
N LEU A 313 16.20 14.94 -9.06
CA LEU A 313 17.09 14.13 -8.24
C LEU A 313 18.54 14.64 -8.31
N GLU A 314 18.97 15.15 -9.46
CA GLU A 314 20.31 15.72 -9.68
C GLU A 314 20.55 17.02 -8.93
N ARG A 315 19.52 17.87 -8.82
CA ARG A 315 19.57 19.10 -8.01
C ARG A 315 19.84 18.80 -6.53
N GLY A 316 19.42 17.64 -6.05
CA GLY A 316 19.55 17.23 -4.65
C GLY A 316 18.69 18.05 -3.69
N GLY A 317 18.92 17.88 -2.39
CA GLY A 317 18.19 18.57 -1.32
C GLY A 317 16.97 17.83 -0.79
N ILE A 318 16.46 16.83 -1.51
CA ILE A 318 15.43 15.91 -1.06
C ILE A 318 16.00 14.49 -1.07
N ARG A 319 15.87 13.77 0.06
CA ARG A 319 16.25 12.36 0.15
C ARG A 319 15.35 11.53 -0.74
N ALA A 320 15.95 10.65 -1.54
CA ALA A 320 15.23 9.79 -2.47
C ALA A 320 15.63 8.32 -2.31
N LEU A 321 14.63 7.45 -2.27
CA LEU A 321 14.71 6.01 -2.35
C LEU A 321 13.98 5.56 -3.62
N ILE A 322 14.59 4.69 -4.41
CA ILE A 322 13.99 4.04 -5.57
C ILE A 322 13.92 2.54 -5.31
N LEU A 323 12.73 1.96 -5.45
CA LEU A 323 12.47 0.53 -5.36
C LEU A 323 12.00 0.06 -6.75
N TRP A 324 12.70 -0.88 -7.38
CA TRP A 324 12.38 -1.29 -8.75
C TRP A 324 12.51 -2.79 -8.95
N GLY A 325 11.49 -3.42 -9.53
CA GLY A 325 11.59 -4.81 -9.96
C GLY A 325 12.54 -5.00 -11.13
N GLU A 326 13.38 -6.03 -11.08
CA GLU A 326 14.27 -6.39 -12.20
C GLU A 326 13.49 -6.82 -13.45
N ASP A 327 12.32 -7.45 -13.25
CA ASP A 327 11.47 -8.00 -14.31
C ASP A 327 10.33 -7.05 -14.69
N ASP A 328 10.51 -5.74 -14.47
CA ASP A 328 9.53 -4.73 -14.87
C ASP A 328 9.37 -4.68 -16.40
N GLU A 329 8.19 -5.10 -16.87
CA GLU A 329 7.83 -5.12 -18.28
C GLU A 329 7.18 -3.82 -18.78
N ILE A 330 6.97 -2.83 -17.91
CA ILE A 330 6.34 -1.56 -18.26
C ILE A 330 7.38 -0.44 -18.34
N LEU A 331 8.21 -0.31 -17.30
CA LEU A 331 9.28 0.67 -17.23
C LEU A 331 10.60 -0.05 -17.00
N PRO A 332 11.52 -0.07 -17.97
CA PRO A 332 12.72 -0.89 -17.84
C PRO A 332 13.67 -0.36 -16.76
N VAL A 333 14.07 -1.24 -15.84
CA VAL A 333 14.92 -0.94 -14.68
C VAL A 333 16.23 -0.24 -15.01
N ARG A 334 16.78 -0.45 -16.23
CA ARG A 334 17.99 0.25 -16.73
C ARG A 334 17.89 1.77 -16.69
N GLN A 335 16.68 2.33 -16.68
CA GLN A 335 16.44 3.77 -16.59
C GLN A 335 16.81 4.35 -15.20
N SER A 336 17.03 3.51 -14.19
CA SER A 336 17.62 3.91 -12.91
C SER A 336 19.13 4.22 -13.00
N GLY A 337 19.78 3.88 -14.11
CA GLY A 337 21.21 4.05 -14.31
C GLY A 337 21.64 5.52 -14.42
N GLY A 338 22.78 5.86 -13.80
CA GLY A 338 23.38 7.19 -13.87
C GLY A 338 22.70 8.25 -13.00
N LEU A 339 21.87 7.85 -12.04
CA LEU A 339 21.38 8.75 -11.01
C LEU A 339 22.48 9.13 -10.01
N PRO A 340 22.36 10.26 -9.30
CA PRO A 340 23.35 10.69 -8.32
C PRO A 340 23.57 9.64 -7.21
N PRO A 341 24.80 9.48 -6.68
CA PRO A 341 25.09 8.53 -5.60
C PRO A 341 24.30 8.78 -4.30
N ALA A 342 23.71 9.97 -4.14
CA ALA A 342 22.86 10.31 -3.01
C ALA A 342 21.45 9.70 -3.08
N VAL A 343 21.04 9.16 -4.24
CA VAL A 343 19.79 8.43 -4.40
C VAL A 343 20.03 6.98 -4.02
N THR A 344 19.29 6.49 -3.02
CA THR A 344 19.30 5.06 -2.67
C THR A 344 18.48 4.31 -3.71
N ILE A 345 19.05 3.26 -4.30
CA ILE A 345 18.37 2.42 -5.30
C ILE A 345 18.41 0.98 -4.82
N ASP A 346 17.25 0.34 -4.73
CA ASP A 346 17.08 -1.07 -4.41
C ASP A 346 16.40 -1.77 -5.60
N ILE A 347 17.12 -2.72 -6.21
CA ILE A 347 16.65 -3.50 -7.35
C ILE A 347 16.27 -4.88 -6.86
N LEU A 348 15.04 -5.29 -7.13
CA LEU A 348 14.40 -6.46 -6.56
C LEU A 348 14.33 -7.60 -7.60
N PRO A 349 15.11 -8.68 -7.44
CA PRO A 349 15.08 -9.81 -8.36
C PRO A 349 13.76 -10.58 -8.28
N GLY A 350 13.24 -11.03 -9.42
CA GLY A 350 11.99 -11.81 -9.46
C GLY A 350 10.75 -10.98 -9.08
N VAL A 351 10.78 -9.67 -9.33
CA VAL A 351 9.70 -8.72 -9.06
C VAL A 351 9.45 -7.90 -10.32
N GLY A 352 8.18 -7.69 -10.65
CA GLY A 352 7.75 -6.92 -11.80
C GLY A 352 7.52 -5.44 -11.47
N HIS A 353 6.52 -4.84 -12.14
CA HIS A 353 6.21 -3.42 -12.05
C HIS A 353 5.54 -3.01 -10.73
N MET A 354 4.98 -3.93 -9.95
CA MET A 354 4.30 -3.65 -8.68
C MET A 354 5.00 -4.26 -7.46
N PRO A 355 6.25 -3.85 -7.12
CA PRO A 355 6.93 -4.30 -5.92
C PRO A 355 6.09 -4.22 -4.65
N GLN A 356 5.32 -3.14 -4.50
CA GLN A 356 4.47 -2.89 -3.33
C GLN A 356 3.38 -3.95 -3.13
N MET A 357 3.03 -4.71 -4.16
CA MET A 357 2.12 -5.86 -4.09
C MET A 357 2.89 -7.18 -4.01
N GLU A 358 3.92 -7.37 -4.84
CA GLU A 358 4.64 -8.64 -4.98
C GLU A 358 5.57 -8.96 -3.79
N ARG A 359 6.02 -7.93 -3.07
CA ARG A 359 6.89 -8.00 -1.89
C ARG A 359 6.44 -7.04 -0.79
N ALA A 360 5.13 -6.94 -0.58
CA ALA A 360 4.52 -5.90 0.28
C ALA A 360 5.19 -5.75 1.66
N ALA A 361 5.47 -6.84 2.37
CA ALA A 361 6.11 -6.79 3.69
C ALA A 361 7.52 -6.17 3.66
N ASP A 362 8.32 -6.52 2.65
CA ASP A 362 9.67 -5.97 2.48
C ASP A 362 9.62 -4.50 2.08
N ILE A 363 8.73 -4.15 1.15
CA ILE A 363 8.51 -2.77 0.72
C ILE A 363 8.05 -1.89 1.88
N ASN A 364 7.09 -2.35 2.69
CA ASN A 364 6.60 -1.61 3.85
C ASN A 364 7.72 -1.35 4.86
N ARG A 365 8.54 -2.38 5.15
CA ARG A 365 9.67 -2.25 6.07
C ARG A 365 10.73 -1.28 5.55
N THR A 366 11.09 -1.39 4.27
CA THR A 366 12.08 -0.51 3.64
C THR A 366 11.60 0.95 3.60
N ILE A 367 10.34 1.18 3.20
CA ILE A 367 9.74 2.52 3.21
C ILE A 367 9.66 3.06 4.64
N GLY A 368 9.12 2.29 5.59
CA GLY A 368 9.01 2.68 7.00
C GLY A 368 10.35 3.09 7.60
N THR A 369 11.39 2.30 7.35
CA THR A 369 12.77 2.63 7.78
C THR A 369 13.28 3.91 7.12
N PHE A 370 13.04 4.08 5.82
CA PHE A 370 13.47 5.26 5.09
C PHE A 370 12.78 6.53 5.60
N VAL A 371 11.47 6.51 5.86
CA VAL A 371 10.72 7.70 6.31
C VAL A 371 10.87 8.00 7.80
N ALA A 372 11.50 7.10 8.57
CA ALA A 372 11.83 7.32 9.99
C ALA A 372 13.18 8.02 10.20
N GLN A 373 14.05 8.04 9.18
CA GLN A 373 15.31 8.78 9.15
C GLN A 373 15.08 10.24 8.73
#